data_AF-F8ABW3-F1
#
_entry.id   AF-F8ABW3-F1
#
_cell.length_a   1.000
_cell.length_b   1.000
_cell.length_c   1.000
_cell.angle_alpha   90.00
_cell.angle_beta   90.00
_cell.angle_gamma   90.00
#
_symmetry.space_group_name_H-M   'P 1'
#
loop_
_entity.id
_entity.type
_entity.pdbx_description
1 polymer ?
#
loop_
_entity_poly.entity_id
_entity_poly.type
_entity_poly.pdbx_seq_one_letter_code
_entity_poly.pdbx_strand_id
1 'polypeptide(L)'
;MDGHKQHQLMVVMPAIRPKIKFGLLVLGAVLLSVSLCWAGKYLDSAHGDKVYGVKQIDLSDYAIGNCGHCHWQHGSINGNTRGPFPFALFATNFNMAATQVPYNVSDNICFLCHSNSSIQVNGIQNFDYSKTFGGASNSNISSILESFNLKNLYSSASYHNLKDIYNFAINQQWSFFKEKSNPCVACHNPHLAKRIKAYPSSPGSYTAVSLPIEKNISTRKESHYTLWGDDLDERMSNFYPGRYQAPYYYGSTNTYEPGGTNTYDGSNLPDYATFCIACHNQYNEIYSTELGRNLRKIDWVSEGGDNISTVPYPDKHGKNSATGSVHLREPYQSSSLGISIGFVTSCTDCHEPHGSPNPYLLRTQVNGVLITQSLVGDIGNEIGYFCRACHKDDATFGYTTEINTWEYIHHDSPDAPYPEHKCSYCHGPGGPRKPPIPCLNCHKHGSKDNWAPIYKTGRICF
;
A
#
# COMPACT_ATOMS: atom_id res chain seq x y z
N MET A 1 -17.91 76.91 78.05
CA MET A 1 -17.12 76.64 79.26
C MET A 1 -16.90 75.15 79.31
N ASP A 2 -15.62 74.76 79.29
CA ASP A 2 -15.02 73.49 79.70
C ASP A 2 -15.61 72.20 79.10
N GLY A 3 -14.96 71.46 78.21
CA GLY A 3 -13.55 71.06 78.23
C GLY A 3 -13.43 69.72 78.96
N HIS A 4 -13.35 68.59 78.24
CA HIS A 4 -12.41 67.52 78.58
C HIS A 4 -12.30 66.42 77.49
N LYS A 5 -11.05 66.05 77.29
CA LYS A 5 -10.44 65.09 76.35
C LYS A 5 -11.02 63.67 76.42
N GLN A 6 -11.05 62.96 75.28
CA GLN A 6 -10.74 61.53 75.26
C GLN A 6 -9.81 61.17 74.10
N HIS A 7 -8.76 60.44 74.46
CA HIS A 7 -7.63 60.01 73.66
C HIS A 7 -8.01 58.93 72.64
N GLN A 8 -7.47 59.05 71.42
CA GLN A 8 -7.38 57.94 70.48
C GLN A 8 -6.33 56.93 70.97
N LEU A 9 -6.75 55.68 71.16
CA LEU A 9 -5.88 54.52 71.36
C LEU A 9 -5.84 53.73 70.05
N MET A 10 -4.70 53.81 69.37
CA MET A 10 -4.28 52.88 68.31
C MET A 10 -4.21 51.47 68.89
N VAL A 11 -5.01 50.55 68.37
CA VAL A 11 -4.78 49.11 68.53
C VAL A 11 -4.07 48.61 67.27
N VAL A 12 -2.77 48.33 67.44
CA VAL A 12 -1.94 47.62 66.46
C VAL A 12 -2.31 46.14 66.52
N MET A 13 -2.94 45.62 65.46
CA MET A 13 -3.05 44.16 65.27
C MET A 13 -1.72 43.62 64.72
N PRO A 14 -1.10 42.61 65.35
CA PRO A 14 0.08 41.97 64.80
C PRO A 14 -0.32 41.10 63.60
N ALA A 15 0.27 41.38 62.45
CA ALA A 15 0.17 40.54 61.25
C ALA A 15 0.86 39.19 61.50
N ILE A 16 0.08 38.16 61.79
CA ILE A 16 0.54 36.77 61.72
C ILE A 16 0.72 36.43 60.25
N ARG A 17 1.98 36.41 59.79
CA ARG A 17 2.36 35.89 58.47
C ARG A 17 2.11 34.38 58.42
N PRO A 18 1.26 33.85 57.52
CA PRO A 18 1.33 32.45 57.17
C PRO A 18 2.46 32.31 56.13
N LYS A 19 3.71 32.21 56.60
CA LYS A 19 4.72 31.49 55.81
C LYS A 19 4.30 30.02 55.88
N ILE A 20 4.36 29.29 54.76
CA ILE A 20 3.86 27.91 54.56
C ILE A 20 2.42 27.84 54.01
N LYS A 21 2.11 28.47 52.86
CA LYS A 21 1.06 27.99 51.92
C LYS A 21 1.33 28.28 50.43
N PHE A 22 2.51 28.78 50.05
CA PHE A 22 2.82 29.03 48.63
C PHE A 22 3.51 27.84 47.94
N GLY A 23 4.34 27.07 48.66
CA GLY A 23 5.06 25.93 48.08
C GLY A 23 4.15 24.74 47.70
N LEU A 24 3.15 24.43 48.54
CA LEU A 24 2.22 23.31 48.29
C LEU A 24 1.21 23.60 47.16
N LEU A 25 0.86 24.87 46.95
CA LEU A 25 -0.07 25.27 45.90
C LEU A 25 0.61 25.31 44.52
N VAL A 26 1.90 25.68 44.47
CA VAL A 26 2.72 25.59 43.24
C VAL A 26 3.06 24.13 42.93
N LEU A 27 3.37 23.29 43.93
CA LEU A 27 3.59 21.86 43.69
C LEU A 27 2.32 21.15 43.22
N GLY A 28 1.15 21.50 43.78
CA GLY A 28 -0.15 21.01 43.34
C GLY A 28 -0.53 21.48 41.93
N ALA A 29 -0.22 22.72 41.56
CA ALA A 29 -0.46 23.26 40.21
C ALA A 29 0.52 22.71 39.16
N VAL A 30 1.76 22.37 39.54
CA VAL A 30 2.72 21.67 38.67
C VAL A 30 2.35 20.19 38.50
N LEU A 31 1.77 19.56 39.53
CA LEU A 31 1.24 18.19 39.46
C LEU A 31 -0.16 18.09 38.80
N LEU A 32 -0.87 19.21 38.63
CA LEU A 32 -2.11 19.29 37.84
C LEU A 32 -1.88 19.77 36.39
N SER A 33 -0.69 20.33 36.11
CA SER A 33 -0.25 20.70 34.76
C SER A 33 0.71 19.68 34.12
N VAL A 34 0.98 18.55 34.78
CA VAL A 34 1.22 17.31 34.05
C VAL A 34 -0.08 16.96 33.35
N SER A 35 -0.28 17.55 32.18
CA SER A 35 -0.98 16.87 31.11
C SER A 35 -0.42 15.46 31.14
N LEU A 36 -1.22 14.48 31.57
CA LEU A 36 -0.91 13.09 31.27
C LEU A 36 -0.52 13.13 29.80
N CYS A 37 0.75 12.86 29.50
CA CYS A 37 1.22 12.75 28.13
C CYS A 37 0.47 11.55 27.58
N TRP A 38 -0.75 11.79 27.12
CA TRP A 38 -1.57 10.82 26.45
C TRP A 38 -0.84 10.61 25.16
N ALA A 39 -0.09 9.51 25.11
CA ALA A 39 0.43 8.96 23.87
C ALA A 39 -0.69 8.76 22.83
N GLY A 40 -1.97 8.87 23.24
CA GLY A 40 -3.11 9.03 22.34
C GLY A 40 -3.23 7.83 21.42
N LYS A 41 -3.45 8.07 20.13
CA LYS A 41 -3.57 7.02 19.11
C LYS A 41 -2.34 6.09 19.01
N TYR A 42 -1.17 6.50 19.54
CA TYR A 42 0.01 5.64 19.57
C TYR A 42 -0.19 4.37 20.41
N LEU A 43 -0.90 4.48 21.54
CA LEU A 43 -1.15 3.32 22.42
C LEU A 43 -2.04 2.27 21.75
N ASP A 44 -2.81 2.66 20.73
CA ASP A 44 -3.64 1.75 19.96
C ASP A 44 -2.91 1.20 18.72
N SER A 45 -1.70 1.68 18.42
CA SER A 45 -0.92 1.27 17.24
C SER A 45 -0.19 -0.06 17.46
N ALA A 46 0.23 -0.71 16.38
CA ALA A 46 1.10 -1.88 16.43
C ALA A 46 2.44 -1.60 17.10
N HIS A 47 2.85 -0.33 17.20
CA HIS A 47 4.14 0.04 17.75
C HIS A 47 4.06 0.44 19.22
N GLY A 48 2.96 1.07 19.65
CA GLY A 48 2.79 1.62 21.00
C GLY A 48 1.90 0.83 21.95
N ASP A 49 1.28 -0.25 21.47
CA ASP A 49 0.47 -1.11 22.33
C ASP A 49 1.29 -1.79 23.44
N LYS A 50 0.75 -1.81 24.65
CA LYS A 50 1.46 -2.33 25.84
C LYS A 50 1.61 -3.86 25.89
N VAL A 51 0.88 -4.59 25.04
CA VAL A 51 0.85 -6.06 25.00
C VAL A 51 1.70 -6.58 23.84
N TYR A 52 1.59 -5.96 22.67
CA TYR A 52 2.24 -6.44 21.45
C TYR A 52 3.05 -5.39 20.70
N GLY A 53 3.26 -4.21 21.28
CA GLY A 53 4.06 -3.13 20.70
C GLY A 53 5.54 -3.45 20.52
N VAL A 54 6.32 -2.45 20.11
CA VAL A 54 7.77 -2.62 19.94
C VAL A 54 8.40 -2.86 21.31
N LYS A 55 9.33 -3.82 21.35
CA LYS A 55 10.24 -4.07 22.46
C LYS A 55 11.57 -4.53 21.87
N GLN A 56 12.58 -3.68 21.96
CA GLN A 56 13.93 -4.05 21.57
C GLN A 56 14.56 -5.02 22.58
N ILE A 57 15.38 -5.93 22.08
CA ILE A 57 16.13 -6.91 22.88
C ILE A 57 17.05 -6.20 23.88
N ASP A 58 17.72 -5.12 23.46
CA ASP A 58 18.74 -4.43 24.26
C ASP A 58 18.18 -3.33 25.18
N LEU A 59 16.86 -3.10 25.17
CA LEU A 59 16.18 -2.09 26.00
C LEU A 59 15.22 -2.76 26.99
N SER A 60 15.72 -3.71 27.78
CA SER A 60 14.92 -4.52 28.71
C SER A 60 14.16 -3.72 29.75
N ASP A 61 14.70 -2.55 30.14
CA ASP A 61 14.13 -1.68 31.18
C ASP A 61 12.92 -0.86 30.67
N TYR A 62 12.74 -0.80 29.35
CA TYR A 62 11.62 -0.12 28.73
C TYR A 62 10.43 -1.07 28.57
N ALA A 63 9.26 -0.64 29.03
CA ALA A 63 8.01 -1.38 28.81
C ALA A 63 7.74 -1.59 27.29
N ILE A 64 7.02 -2.65 26.95
CA ILE A 64 6.52 -2.88 25.58
C ILE A 64 5.71 -1.65 25.13
N GLY A 65 5.91 -1.22 23.89
CA GLY A 65 5.19 -0.07 23.32
C GLY A 65 5.68 1.29 23.83
N ASN A 66 6.78 1.34 24.57
CA ASN A 66 7.38 2.61 24.98
C ASN A 66 8.07 3.30 23.78
N CYS A 67 7.90 4.62 23.64
CA CYS A 67 8.54 5.41 22.58
C CYS A 67 10.07 5.28 22.55
N GLY A 68 10.70 4.89 23.67
CA GLY A 68 12.14 4.65 23.80
C GLY A 68 12.65 3.53 22.89
N HIS A 69 11.77 2.64 22.42
CA HIS A 69 12.09 1.63 21.42
C HIS A 69 12.22 2.18 20.00
N CYS A 70 11.93 3.46 19.77
CA CYS A 70 12.11 4.14 18.49
C CYS A 70 12.90 5.45 18.61
N HIS A 71 12.83 6.10 19.78
CA HIS A 71 13.43 7.40 20.04
C HIS A 71 14.46 7.36 21.17
N TRP A 72 15.53 8.13 21.04
CA TRP A 72 16.40 8.50 22.15
C TRP A 72 15.62 9.37 23.14
N GLN A 73 15.29 8.83 24.30
CA GLN A 73 14.67 9.59 25.39
C GLN A 73 15.70 10.26 26.31
N HIS A 74 16.94 9.76 26.33
CA HIS A 74 18.03 10.23 27.19
C HIS A 74 19.32 10.17 26.37
N GLY A 75 20.04 11.29 26.14
CA GLY A 75 21.18 11.39 25.22
C GLY A 75 22.40 10.47 25.45
N SER A 76 22.30 9.47 26.33
CA SER A 76 23.24 8.37 26.50
C SER A 76 22.52 7.14 27.10
N ILE A 77 22.82 5.94 26.60
CA ILE A 77 22.45 4.66 27.24
C ILE A 77 23.76 4.04 27.73
N ASN A 78 23.83 3.64 29.00
CA ASN A 78 25.02 3.04 29.62
C ASN A 78 26.31 3.86 29.43
N GLY A 79 26.20 5.20 29.50
CA GLY A 79 27.34 6.11 29.35
C GLY A 79 27.88 6.27 27.94
N ASN A 80 27.30 5.60 26.94
CA ASN A 80 27.71 5.70 25.55
C ASN A 80 26.81 6.73 24.83
N THR A 81 27.36 7.90 24.54
CA THR A 81 26.70 8.94 23.75
C THR A 81 26.74 8.53 22.28
N ARG A 82 25.64 7.98 21.76
CA ARG A 82 25.39 7.96 20.32
C ARG A 82 24.46 9.13 20.04
N GLY A 83 24.93 10.11 19.27
CA GLY A 83 24.17 11.35 19.03
C GLY A 83 22.78 11.05 18.46
N PRO A 84 21.74 11.83 18.82
CA PRO A 84 20.41 11.61 18.28
C PRO A 84 20.41 11.80 16.77
N PHE A 85 19.82 10.86 16.03
CA PHE A 85 19.51 11.04 14.62
C PHE A 85 18.32 12.01 14.48
N PRO A 86 18.04 12.54 13.26
CA PRO A 86 16.85 13.36 13.03
C PRO A 86 15.58 12.75 13.63
N PHE A 87 14.68 13.60 14.15
CA PHE A 87 13.50 13.20 14.93
C PHE A 87 13.80 12.45 16.24
N ALA A 88 15.01 12.63 16.78
CA ALA A 88 15.49 11.98 17.99
C ALA A 88 15.42 10.44 17.91
N LEU A 89 15.64 9.87 16.73
CA LEU A 89 15.57 8.41 16.51
C LEU A 89 16.84 7.71 16.98
N PHE A 90 16.72 6.45 17.43
CA PHE A 90 17.87 5.72 17.97
C PHE A 90 18.93 5.29 16.95
N ALA A 91 18.52 5.23 15.68
CA ALA A 91 19.34 4.84 14.55
C ALA A 91 19.10 5.76 13.36
N THR A 92 19.94 5.63 12.34
CA THR A 92 19.78 6.31 11.05
C THR A 92 18.36 6.09 10.53
N ASN A 93 17.63 7.19 10.30
CA ASN A 93 16.26 7.10 9.82
C ASN A 93 16.20 6.46 8.43
N PHE A 94 16.93 7.06 7.48
CA PHE A 94 17.16 6.54 6.14
C PHE A 94 18.55 6.96 5.65
N ASN A 95 19.33 6.01 5.14
CA ASN A 95 20.61 6.26 4.51
C ASN A 95 20.40 6.79 3.09
N MET A 96 20.57 8.10 2.93
CA MET A 96 20.36 8.77 1.64
C MET A 96 21.33 8.36 0.53
N ALA A 97 22.42 7.67 0.86
CA ALA A 97 23.34 7.08 -0.10
C ALA A 97 22.86 5.72 -0.64
N ALA A 98 21.89 5.06 0.02
CA ALA A 98 21.27 3.84 -0.47
C ALA A 98 20.25 4.16 -1.58
N THR A 99 20.73 4.25 -2.81
CA THR A 99 19.92 4.65 -3.98
C THR A 99 19.19 3.49 -4.66
N GLN A 100 19.63 2.25 -4.44
CA GLN A 100 19.05 1.03 -4.97
C GLN A 100 19.55 -0.17 -4.13
N VAL A 101 19.06 -1.37 -4.45
CA VAL A 101 19.55 -2.62 -3.85
C VAL A 101 21.07 -2.83 -4.04
N PRO A 102 21.72 -3.56 -3.12
CA PRO A 102 21.15 -4.14 -1.91
C PRO A 102 20.97 -3.10 -0.79
N TYR A 103 19.81 -3.12 -0.15
CA TYR A 103 19.59 -2.44 1.12
C TYR A 103 20.11 -3.29 2.28
N ASN A 104 20.73 -2.64 3.26
CA ASN A 104 21.18 -3.24 4.51
C ASN A 104 20.22 -2.87 5.65
N VAL A 105 20.26 -3.65 6.73
CA VAL A 105 19.48 -3.39 7.95
C VAL A 105 19.73 -1.96 8.49
N SER A 106 20.95 -1.43 8.36
CA SER A 106 21.32 -0.09 8.81
C SER A 106 20.86 1.05 7.89
N ASP A 107 20.37 0.76 6.69
CA ASP A 107 19.97 1.78 5.72
C ASP A 107 18.61 2.39 6.05
N ASN A 108 17.79 1.75 6.88
CA ASN A 108 16.48 2.25 7.27
C ASN A 108 16.14 1.76 8.68
N ILE A 109 15.72 2.65 9.57
CA ILE A 109 15.34 2.27 10.94
C ILE A 109 14.23 1.21 10.97
N CYS A 110 13.31 1.22 10.01
CA CYS A 110 12.27 0.20 9.89
C CYS A 110 12.86 -1.21 9.64
N PHE A 111 13.96 -1.31 8.90
CA PHE A 111 14.62 -2.60 8.63
C PHE A 111 15.27 -3.22 9.86
N LEU A 112 15.62 -2.42 10.89
CA LEU A 112 16.10 -2.96 12.15
C LEU A 112 15.08 -3.89 12.81
N CYS A 113 13.79 -3.58 12.72
CA CYS A 113 12.72 -4.41 13.27
C CYS A 113 12.11 -5.35 12.23
N HIS A 114 12.03 -4.92 10.96
CA HIS A 114 11.37 -5.64 9.87
C HIS A 114 12.34 -6.38 8.94
N SER A 115 13.35 -7.03 9.52
CA SER A 115 14.28 -7.94 8.84
C SER A 115 14.39 -9.27 9.58
N ASN A 116 15.04 -10.26 8.96
CA ASN A 116 15.32 -11.54 9.62
C ASN A 116 16.33 -11.43 10.76
N SER A 117 17.11 -10.35 10.81
CA SER A 117 18.03 -10.02 11.92
C SER A 117 17.40 -8.97 12.84
N SER A 118 16.10 -9.13 13.12
CA SER A 118 15.29 -8.18 13.86
C SER A 118 15.84 -7.91 15.26
N ILE A 119 15.85 -6.64 15.66
CA ILE A 119 16.15 -6.23 17.04
C ILE A 119 14.93 -6.32 17.97
N GLN A 120 13.75 -6.62 17.42
CA GLN A 120 12.51 -6.82 18.18
C GLN A 120 12.55 -8.15 18.92
N VAL A 121 12.11 -8.18 20.18
CA VAL A 121 11.92 -9.41 20.94
C VAL A 121 10.92 -10.32 20.20
N ASN A 122 11.33 -11.57 19.95
CA ASN A 122 10.63 -12.58 19.15
C ASN A 122 10.55 -12.27 17.63
N GLY A 123 11.21 -11.21 17.16
CA GLY A 123 11.24 -10.80 15.76
C GLY A 123 9.89 -10.39 15.18
N ILE A 124 9.89 -10.04 13.89
CA ILE A 124 8.68 -9.74 13.12
C ILE A 124 8.79 -10.45 11.78
N GLN A 125 7.77 -11.24 11.46
CA GLN A 125 7.63 -11.82 10.12
C GLN A 125 6.67 -10.97 9.30
N ASN A 126 7.11 -10.54 8.12
CA ASN A 126 6.32 -9.84 7.13
C ASN A 126 6.41 -10.59 5.80
N PHE A 127 5.36 -11.35 5.49
CA PHE A 127 5.24 -12.00 4.18
C PHE A 127 4.65 -11.01 3.17
N ASP A 128 4.74 -11.35 1.88
CA ASP A 128 4.06 -10.64 0.80
C ASP A 128 2.53 -10.72 0.92
N TYR A 129 1.82 -9.98 0.06
CA TYR A 129 0.36 -9.96 0.05
C TYR A 129 -0.19 -11.35 -0.31
N SER A 130 0.40 -11.97 -1.33
CA SER A 130 0.02 -13.30 -1.80
C SER A 130 -0.03 -14.33 -0.67
N LYS A 131 0.94 -14.33 0.25
CA LYS A 131 0.94 -15.22 1.43
C LYS A 131 0.08 -14.72 2.57
N THR A 132 0.18 -13.43 2.92
CA THR A 132 -0.49 -12.89 4.12
C THR A 132 -2.00 -12.86 3.98
N PHE A 133 -2.50 -12.44 2.81
CA PHE A 133 -3.91 -12.19 2.56
C PHE A 133 -4.48 -13.12 1.48
N GLY A 134 -3.64 -13.56 0.53
CA GLY A 134 -4.04 -14.45 -0.56
C GLY A 134 -3.98 -15.95 -0.25
N GLY A 135 -3.24 -16.36 0.79
CA GLY A 135 -3.16 -17.75 1.24
C GLY A 135 -2.06 -18.59 0.62
N ALA A 136 -1.16 -18.02 -0.18
CA ALA A 136 -0.03 -18.74 -0.76
C ALA A 136 0.80 -19.43 0.33
N SER A 137 1.05 -20.72 0.18
CA SER A 137 1.92 -21.47 1.09
C SER A 137 3.41 -21.24 0.82
N ASN A 138 3.77 -20.79 -0.38
CA ASN A 138 5.11 -20.86 -0.95
C ASN A 138 5.80 -19.50 -1.23
N SER A 139 5.54 -18.46 -0.43
CA SER A 139 6.37 -17.24 -0.50
C SER A 139 7.72 -17.43 0.18
N ASN A 140 8.79 -17.09 -0.56
CA ASN A 140 10.18 -17.04 -0.09
C ASN A 140 10.52 -15.73 0.64
N ILE A 141 9.55 -14.82 0.79
CA ILE A 141 9.73 -13.53 1.46
C ILE A 141 9.19 -13.67 2.88
N SER A 142 10.00 -13.40 3.90
CA SER A 142 9.61 -13.48 5.32
C SER A 142 9.80 -12.19 6.10
N SER A 143 10.43 -11.18 5.49
CA SER A 143 10.58 -9.84 6.06
C SER A 143 10.45 -8.73 5.01
N ILE A 144 10.24 -7.49 5.48
CA ILE A 144 10.14 -6.31 4.60
C ILE A 144 11.48 -6.06 3.89
N LEU A 145 12.61 -6.21 4.62
CA LEU A 145 13.94 -6.07 4.01
C LEU A 145 14.14 -7.06 2.84
N GLU A 146 13.64 -8.29 2.95
CA GLU A 146 13.70 -9.26 1.86
C GLU A 146 12.86 -8.83 0.66
N SER A 147 11.65 -8.29 0.88
CA SER A 147 10.80 -7.78 -0.22
C SER A 147 11.53 -6.73 -1.06
N PHE A 148 12.25 -5.81 -0.41
CA PHE A 148 13.02 -4.77 -1.09
C PHE A 148 14.32 -5.27 -1.73
N ASN A 149 14.80 -6.47 -1.38
CA ASN A 149 16.07 -7.05 -1.84
C ASN A 149 15.90 -8.23 -2.79
N LEU A 150 14.70 -8.45 -3.34
CA LEU A 150 14.41 -9.59 -4.22
C LEU A 150 15.29 -9.66 -5.48
N LYS A 151 15.90 -8.55 -5.90
CA LYS A 151 16.89 -8.53 -6.99
C LYS A 151 18.12 -9.39 -6.73
N ASN A 152 18.42 -9.69 -5.47
CA ASN A 152 19.48 -10.65 -5.11
C ASN A 152 19.13 -12.09 -5.52
N LEU A 153 17.84 -12.39 -5.70
CA LEU A 153 17.33 -13.72 -6.05
C LEU A 153 16.81 -13.79 -7.49
N TYR A 154 16.20 -12.71 -7.99
CA TYR A 154 15.59 -12.65 -9.31
C TYR A 154 16.03 -11.38 -10.03
N SER A 155 16.78 -11.50 -11.13
CA SER A 155 17.32 -10.34 -11.87
C SER A 155 16.25 -9.38 -12.39
N SER A 156 15.04 -9.89 -12.66
CA SER A 156 13.89 -9.09 -13.09
C SER A 156 13.03 -8.56 -11.95
N ALA A 157 13.37 -8.85 -10.69
CA ALA A 157 12.58 -8.35 -9.56
C ALA A 157 12.50 -6.83 -9.59
N SER A 158 11.38 -6.32 -9.10
CA SER A 158 11.18 -4.89 -8.87
C SER A 158 10.63 -4.69 -7.47
N TYR A 159 10.77 -3.46 -6.99
CA TYR A 159 10.32 -3.01 -5.68
C TYR A 159 10.05 -1.51 -5.76
N HIS A 160 9.26 -0.98 -4.83
CA HIS A 160 9.11 0.47 -4.71
C HIS A 160 10.41 1.07 -4.17
N ASN A 161 11.31 1.49 -5.06
CA ASN A 161 12.63 1.98 -4.65
C ASN A 161 12.50 3.12 -3.62
N LEU A 162 13.13 2.93 -2.45
CA LEU A 162 12.98 3.83 -1.32
C LEU A 162 13.55 5.23 -1.60
N LYS A 163 14.59 5.33 -2.44
CA LYS A 163 15.14 6.62 -2.85
C LYS A 163 14.20 7.33 -3.82
N ASP A 164 13.59 6.61 -4.75
CA ASP A 164 12.60 7.17 -5.67
C ASP A 164 11.37 7.67 -4.90
N ILE A 165 10.86 6.90 -3.92
CA ILE A 165 9.76 7.33 -3.03
C ILE A 165 10.16 8.61 -2.27
N TYR A 166 11.34 8.64 -1.67
CA TYR A 166 11.82 9.83 -0.95
C TYR A 166 11.84 11.06 -1.86
N ASN A 167 12.43 10.92 -3.06
CA ASN A 167 12.55 12.02 -4.01
C ASN A 167 11.17 12.49 -4.46
N PHE A 168 10.27 11.55 -4.74
CA PHE A 168 8.89 11.85 -5.11
C PHE A 168 8.17 12.64 -4.00
N ALA A 169 8.17 12.13 -2.76
CA ALA A 169 7.50 12.76 -1.63
C ALA A 169 8.02 14.18 -1.34
N ILE A 170 9.35 14.39 -1.43
CA ILE A 170 9.96 15.72 -1.29
C ILE A 170 9.54 16.66 -2.42
N ASN A 171 9.56 16.18 -3.66
CA ASN A 171 9.19 16.99 -4.83
C ASN A 171 7.70 17.34 -4.84
N GLN A 172 6.85 16.47 -4.29
CA GLN A 172 5.43 16.75 -4.06
C GLN A 172 5.18 17.72 -2.90
N GLN A 173 6.22 18.09 -2.14
CA GLN A 173 6.14 19.03 -1.02
C GLN A 173 5.08 18.64 0.03
N TRP A 174 4.91 17.34 0.29
CA TRP A 174 3.94 16.88 1.27
C TRP A 174 4.21 17.48 2.66
N SER A 175 3.15 18.02 3.28
CA SER A 175 3.26 18.79 4.52
C SER A 175 3.93 18.01 5.67
N PHE A 176 3.72 16.70 5.73
CA PHE A 176 4.25 15.78 6.74
C PHE A 176 5.65 15.21 6.39
N PHE A 177 6.10 15.31 5.13
CA PHE A 177 7.35 14.73 4.67
C PHE A 177 8.44 15.81 4.57
N LYS A 178 9.62 15.55 5.15
CA LYS A 178 10.74 16.51 5.26
C LYS A 178 12.04 15.85 4.80
N GLU A 179 13.09 16.65 4.63
CA GLU A 179 14.39 16.17 4.11
C GLU A 179 15.04 15.03 4.90
N LYS A 180 14.63 14.83 6.16
CA LYS A 180 15.12 13.74 7.01
C LYS A 180 14.10 12.62 7.21
N SER A 181 12.92 12.72 6.58
CA SER A 181 11.86 11.72 6.65
C SER A 181 12.30 10.40 6.03
N ASN A 182 11.71 9.33 6.55
CA ASN A 182 11.91 7.99 6.03
C ASN A 182 10.99 7.76 4.84
N PRO A 183 11.44 7.19 3.71
CA PRO A 183 10.55 6.87 2.60
C PRO A 183 9.41 5.90 2.98
N CYS A 184 9.59 5.03 3.97
CA CYS A 184 8.48 4.20 4.47
C CYS A 184 7.34 5.04 5.05
N VAL A 185 7.64 6.23 5.60
CA VAL A 185 6.59 7.13 6.09
C VAL A 185 5.84 7.88 4.99
N ALA A 186 6.17 7.69 3.72
CA ALA A 186 5.31 8.14 2.63
C ALA A 186 3.94 7.42 2.65
N CYS A 187 3.95 6.14 3.06
CA CYS A 187 2.81 5.24 2.99
C CYS A 187 2.28 4.82 4.37
N HIS A 188 3.11 4.91 5.40
CA HIS A 188 2.81 4.42 6.74
C HIS A 188 3.03 5.53 7.77
N ASN A 189 2.08 5.68 8.70
CA ASN A 189 2.36 6.43 9.92
C ASN A 189 2.67 5.45 11.06
N PRO A 190 3.94 5.28 11.49
CA PRO A 190 4.30 4.30 12.51
C PRO A 190 3.63 4.57 13.87
N HIS A 191 3.18 5.80 14.11
CA HIS A 191 2.42 6.14 15.32
C HIS A 191 0.94 5.70 15.26
N LEU A 192 0.45 5.26 14.10
CA LEU A 192 -0.95 4.88 13.89
C LEU A 192 -1.09 3.44 13.40
N ALA A 193 -0.15 2.97 12.56
CA ALA A 193 -0.21 1.70 11.85
C ALA A 193 -0.59 0.54 12.76
N LYS A 194 -1.61 -0.24 12.38
CA LYS A 194 -2.10 -1.40 13.14
C LYS A 194 -1.44 -2.70 12.68
N ARG A 195 -1.63 -3.77 13.46
CA ARG A 195 -1.00 -5.08 13.25
C ARG A 195 -1.79 -5.90 12.22
N ILE A 196 -1.85 -5.40 10.99
CA ILE A 196 -2.69 -5.93 9.90
C ILE A 196 -2.55 -7.44 9.68
N LYS A 197 -1.32 -7.97 9.76
CA LYS A 197 -1.02 -9.40 9.58
C LYS A 197 -1.73 -10.30 10.60
N ALA A 198 -1.99 -9.82 11.81
CA ALA A 198 -2.68 -10.62 12.83
C ALA A 198 -4.18 -10.74 12.56
N TYR A 199 -4.71 -9.96 11.63
CA TYR A 199 -6.12 -9.89 11.27
C TYR A 199 -6.31 -9.96 9.75
N PRO A 200 -5.83 -11.04 9.09
CA PRO A 200 -5.80 -11.13 7.62
C PRO A 200 -7.20 -11.16 7.00
N SER A 201 -8.24 -11.52 7.75
CA SER A 201 -9.65 -11.51 7.33
C SER A 201 -10.30 -10.12 7.42
N SER A 202 -9.63 -9.16 8.07
CA SER A 202 -10.17 -7.82 8.34
C SER A 202 -9.07 -6.75 8.25
N PRO A 203 -8.25 -6.73 7.17
CA PRO A 203 -7.19 -5.75 7.02
C PRO A 203 -7.73 -4.32 7.00
N GLY A 204 -9.00 -4.18 6.63
CA GLY A 204 -9.76 -2.98 6.72
C GLY A 204 -9.72 -2.30 8.10
N SER A 205 -10.10 -3.03 9.16
CA SER A 205 -10.19 -2.47 10.52
C SER A 205 -8.83 -2.38 11.22
N TYR A 206 -7.82 -3.05 10.68
CA TYR A 206 -6.47 -3.13 11.23
C TYR A 206 -5.42 -2.69 10.22
N THR A 207 -5.77 -1.69 9.40
CA THR A 207 -4.89 -1.19 8.35
C THR A 207 -3.58 -0.63 8.89
N ALA A 208 -2.52 -0.79 8.10
CA ALA A 208 -1.19 -0.28 8.42
C ALA A 208 -0.83 0.97 7.60
N VAL A 209 -1.71 1.40 6.69
CA VAL A 209 -1.42 2.49 5.76
C VAL A 209 -2.11 3.78 6.18
N SER A 210 -1.51 4.90 5.81
CA SER A 210 -2.04 6.25 5.99
C SER A 210 -1.98 6.97 4.66
N LEU A 211 -3.06 7.65 4.28
CA LEU A 211 -3.18 8.23 2.93
C LEU A 211 -2.10 9.31 2.70
N PRO A 212 -1.32 9.25 1.60
CA PRO A 212 -0.24 10.23 1.33
C PRO A 212 -0.73 11.63 0.92
N ILE A 213 -2.05 11.80 0.72
CA ILE A 213 -2.67 13.06 0.33
C ILE A 213 -3.56 13.58 1.45
N GLU A 214 -3.78 14.90 1.45
CA GLU A 214 -4.82 15.51 2.25
C GLU A 214 -6.10 15.66 1.41
N LYS A 215 -7.20 15.06 1.86
CA LYS A 215 -8.51 15.17 1.20
C LYS A 215 -9.58 15.51 2.22
N ASN A 216 -10.40 16.51 1.93
CA ASN A 216 -11.55 16.85 2.76
C ASN A 216 -12.77 16.14 2.17
N ILE A 217 -13.36 15.19 2.90
CA ILE A 217 -14.63 14.55 2.53
C ILE A 217 -15.68 14.91 3.55
N SER A 218 -16.69 15.67 3.11
CA SER A 218 -17.85 16.10 3.90
C SER A 218 -17.48 16.79 5.23
N THR A 219 -17.18 16.01 6.27
CA THR A 219 -16.94 16.40 7.66
C THR A 219 -15.58 15.92 8.19
N ARG A 220 -14.81 15.15 7.42
CA ARG A 220 -13.53 14.57 7.83
C ARG A 220 -12.39 14.96 6.88
N LYS A 221 -11.20 15.11 7.45
CA LYS A 221 -9.94 15.33 6.73
C LYS A 221 -9.18 14.01 6.68
N GLU A 222 -9.19 13.37 5.53
CA GLU A 222 -8.29 12.26 5.20
C GLU A 222 -6.89 12.84 5.05
N SER A 223 -5.92 12.24 5.73
CA SER A 223 -4.54 12.71 5.67
C SER A 223 -3.58 11.63 6.16
N HIS A 224 -2.30 11.92 6.09
CA HIS A 224 -1.27 11.08 6.70
C HIS A 224 -1.37 10.98 8.25
N TYR A 225 -2.23 11.79 8.88
CA TYR A 225 -2.50 11.76 10.32
C TYR A 225 -3.71 10.90 10.71
N THR A 226 -4.34 10.26 9.74
CA THR A 226 -5.36 9.21 9.94
C THR A 226 -4.86 7.92 9.30
N LEU A 227 -5.43 6.80 9.72
CA LEU A 227 -5.28 5.56 8.96
C LEU A 227 -6.14 5.65 7.71
N TRP A 228 -5.80 4.84 6.71
CA TRP A 228 -6.60 4.70 5.49
C TRP A 228 -7.13 3.29 5.39
N GLY A 229 -8.45 3.23 5.28
CA GLY A 229 -9.22 2.03 5.36
C GLY A 229 -9.79 1.81 6.75
N ASP A 230 -9.46 2.50 7.84
CA ASP A 230 -10.09 2.12 9.13
C ASP A 230 -11.58 2.49 9.20
N ASP A 231 -12.02 3.47 8.40
CA ASP A 231 -13.43 3.85 8.29
C ASP A 231 -14.24 2.96 7.32
N LEU A 232 -15.57 2.91 7.50
CA LEU A 232 -16.47 2.11 6.65
C LEU A 232 -16.65 2.66 5.24
N ASP A 233 -16.38 3.94 4.99
CA ASP A 233 -16.43 4.58 3.66
C ASP A 233 -15.09 4.47 2.91
N GLU A 234 -14.04 3.95 3.55
CA GLU A 234 -12.70 3.75 2.97
C GLU A 234 -12.44 2.29 2.55
N ARG A 235 -13.52 1.56 2.23
CA ARG A 235 -13.47 0.17 1.75
C ARG A 235 -13.44 0.09 0.23
N MET A 236 -12.85 -0.97 -0.33
CA MET A 236 -12.99 -1.25 -1.76
C MET A 236 -14.46 -1.34 -2.21
N SER A 237 -15.36 -1.82 -1.35
CA SER A 237 -16.80 -1.84 -1.61
C SER A 237 -17.40 -0.43 -1.86
N ASN A 238 -16.74 0.64 -1.40
CA ASN A 238 -17.18 2.02 -1.59
C ASN A 238 -16.42 2.75 -2.72
N PHE A 239 -15.27 2.22 -3.18
CA PHE A 239 -14.52 2.84 -4.28
C PHE A 239 -15.39 2.97 -5.53
N TYR A 240 -16.06 1.88 -5.91
CA TYR A 240 -17.10 1.85 -6.94
C TYR A 240 -18.22 0.91 -6.47
N PRO A 241 -19.28 1.44 -5.83
CA PRO A 241 -20.29 0.64 -5.16
C PRO A 241 -20.92 -0.44 -6.06
N GLY A 242 -20.89 -1.68 -5.58
CA GLY A 242 -21.44 -2.84 -6.29
C GLY A 242 -20.64 -3.25 -7.54
N ARG A 243 -19.39 -2.80 -7.69
CA ARG A 243 -18.53 -3.13 -8.85
C ARG A 243 -17.23 -3.86 -8.51
N TYR A 244 -16.84 -3.93 -7.23
CA TYR A 244 -15.65 -4.66 -6.79
C TYR A 244 -16.00 -6.08 -6.38
N GLN A 245 -15.29 -7.05 -6.93
CA GLN A 245 -15.38 -8.46 -6.57
C GLN A 245 -13.98 -8.93 -6.14
N ALA A 246 -13.87 -9.44 -4.92
CA ALA A 246 -12.62 -9.99 -4.44
C ALA A 246 -12.25 -11.27 -5.22
N PRO A 247 -10.95 -11.50 -5.49
CA PRO A 247 -10.45 -12.76 -6.05
C PRO A 247 -10.63 -13.91 -5.05
N TYR A 248 -10.60 -15.14 -5.54
CA TYR A 248 -10.55 -16.31 -4.67
C TYR A 248 -9.27 -16.38 -3.85
N TYR A 249 -9.41 -16.88 -2.62
CA TYR A 249 -8.29 -17.28 -1.77
C TYR A 249 -7.60 -18.53 -2.32
N TYR A 250 -6.31 -18.71 -2.03
CA TYR A 250 -5.49 -19.80 -2.56
C TYR A 250 -6.15 -21.17 -2.39
N GLY A 251 -6.25 -21.93 -3.48
CA GLY A 251 -6.80 -23.28 -3.46
C GLY A 251 -8.30 -23.36 -3.16
N SER A 252 -9.01 -22.23 -3.21
CA SER A 252 -10.44 -22.14 -2.94
C SER A 252 -11.23 -21.72 -4.18
N THR A 253 -12.49 -22.11 -4.21
CA THR A 253 -13.52 -21.62 -5.14
C THR A 253 -14.75 -21.07 -4.40
N ASN A 254 -14.71 -21.02 -3.06
CA ASN A 254 -15.84 -20.65 -2.22
C ASN A 254 -15.48 -19.59 -1.16
N THR A 255 -14.20 -19.28 -1.01
CA THR A 255 -13.68 -18.25 -0.11
C THR A 255 -12.78 -17.29 -0.86
N TYR A 256 -12.71 -16.06 -0.36
CA TYR A 256 -12.19 -14.91 -1.07
C TYR A 256 -11.04 -14.27 -0.29
N GLU A 257 -10.22 -13.52 -1.02
CA GLU A 257 -9.26 -12.60 -0.43
C GLU A 257 -9.99 -11.36 0.13
N PRO A 258 -9.45 -10.70 1.17
CA PRO A 258 -8.34 -11.14 1.99
C PRO A 258 -8.77 -12.17 3.06
N GLY A 259 -7.85 -13.09 3.40
CA GLY A 259 -7.95 -13.93 4.61
C GLY A 259 -8.86 -15.16 4.52
N GLY A 260 -9.32 -15.54 3.34
CA GLY A 260 -10.03 -16.81 3.13
C GLY A 260 -11.43 -16.83 3.74
N THR A 261 -12.15 -15.71 3.62
CA THR A 261 -13.50 -15.56 4.19
C THR A 261 -14.58 -15.70 3.11
N ASN A 262 -15.86 -15.68 3.52
CA ASN A 262 -16.98 -15.59 2.58
C ASN A 262 -17.29 -14.14 2.15
N THR A 263 -16.52 -13.15 2.61
CA THR A 263 -16.69 -11.75 2.22
C THR A 263 -16.06 -11.53 0.85
N TYR A 264 -16.87 -11.18 -0.15
CA TYR A 264 -16.46 -11.12 -1.55
C TYR A 264 -16.59 -9.73 -2.18
N ASP A 265 -17.19 -8.78 -1.48
CA ASP A 265 -17.55 -7.45 -1.99
C ASP A 265 -16.53 -6.36 -1.65
N GLY A 266 -15.44 -6.73 -0.97
CA GLY A 266 -14.39 -5.81 -0.52
C GLY A 266 -14.74 -4.98 0.71
N SER A 267 -15.83 -5.28 1.42
CA SER A 267 -16.21 -4.58 2.66
C SER A 267 -15.22 -4.78 3.82
N ASN A 268 -14.32 -5.76 3.72
CA ASN A 268 -13.25 -6.03 4.67
C ASN A 268 -11.85 -5.57 4.20
N LEU A 269 -11.74 -4.99 2.99
CA LEU A 269 -10.48 -4.59 2.36
C LEU A 269 -10.39 -3.04 2.33
N PRO A 270 -9.27 -2.42 2.76
CA PRO A 270 -9.03 -1.01 2.52
C PRO A 270 -9.16 -0.68 1.03
N ASP A 271 -9.64 0.52 0.71
CA ASP A 271 -9.66 1.04 -0.65
C ASP A 271 -8.23 1.30 -1.16
N TYR A 272 -7.54 0.24 -1.54
CA TYR A 272 -6.18 0.33 -2.04
C TYR A 272 -6.12 1.00 -3.41
N ALA A 273 -7.23 1.07 -4.16
CA ALA A 273 -7.30 1.84 -5.39
C ALA A 273 -7.07 3.33 -5.09
N THR A 274 -7.87 3.95 -4.21
CA THR A 274 -7.67 5.36 -3.80
C THR A 274 -6.29 5.58 -3.17
N PHE A 275 -5.82 4.63 -2.35
CA PHE A 275 -4.50 4.72 -1.73
C PHE A 275 -3.37 4.78 -2.77
N CYS A 276 -3.34 3.86 -3.72
CA CYS A 276 -2.29 3.78 -4.73
C CYS A 276 -2.35 4.96 -5.71
N ILE A 277 -3.55 5.38 -6.12
CA ILE A 277 -3.69 6.51 -7.07
C ILE A 277 -3.41 7.87 -6.46
N ALA A 278 -3.29 7.97 -5.13
CA ALA A 278 -2.72 9.15 -4.48
C ALA A 278 -1.33 9.51 -5.08
N CYS A 279 -0.56 8.50 -5.49
CA CYS A 279 0.69 8.67 -6.22
C CYS A 279 0.56 8.31 -7.70
N HIS A 280 -0.01 7.15 -8.02
CA HIS A 280 -0.14 6.63 -9.39
C HIS A 280 -1.41 7.15 -10.06
N ASN A 281 -1.35 8.32 -10.68
CA ASN A 281 -2.51 8.91 -11.35
C ASN A 281 -2.14 9.50 -12.72
N GLN A 282 -3.13 10.15 -13.34
CA GLN A 282 -3.02 10.72 -14.67
C GLN A 282 -2.15 11.99 -14.73
N TYR A 283 -1.75 12.54 -13.58
CA TYR A 283 -1.04 13.80 -13.47
C TYR A 283 0.43 13.60 -13.11
N ASN A 284 0.70 12.79 -12.10
CA ASN A 284 2.02 12.62 -11.54
C ASN A 284 3.00 11.99 -12.54
N GLU A 285 4.20 12.56 -12.60
CA GLU A 285 5.33 11.99 -13.31
C GLU A 285 6.27 11.36 -12.28
N ILE A 286 6.46 10.05 -12.39
CA ILE A 286 7.24 9.26 -11.44
C ILE A 286 8.35 8.58 -12.21
N TYR A 287 9.60 8.92 -11.90
CA TYR A 287 10.76 8.20 -12.42
C TYR A 287 10.98 6.93 -11.60
N SER A 288 11.22 5.80 -12.27
CA SER A 288 11.64 4.56 -11.64
C SER A 288 13.08 4.26 -12.03
N THR A 289 13.96 4.28 -11.05
CA THR A 289 15.35 3.86 -11.18
C THR A 289 15.42 2.38 -11.59
N GLU A 290 14.54 1.55 -11.05
CA GLU A 290 14.48 0.12 -11.37
C GLU A 290 14.20 -0.18 -12.85
N LEU A 291 13.40 0.67 -13.50
CA LEU A 291 13.05 0.55 -14.92
C LEU A 291 13.85 1.49 -15.83
N GLY A 292 14.67 2.37 -15.26
CA GLY A 292 15.43 3.39 -15.99
C GLY A 292 14.59 4.39 -16.78
N ARG A 293 13.32 4.58 -16.40
CA ARG A 293 12.35 5.41 -17.13
C ARG A 293 11.22 5.92 -16.25
N ASN A 294 10.47 6.88 -16.77
CA ASN A 294 9.19 7.27 -16.17
C ASN A 294 8.17 6.12 -16.23
N LEU A 295 7.45 5.97 -15.12
CA LEU A 295 6.28 5.10 -15.02
C LEU A 295 5.15 5.62 -15.91
N ARG A 296 4.30 4.70 -16.34
CA ARG A 296 3.09 5.09 -17.08
C ARG A 296 2.13 5.76 -16.11
N LYS A 297 1.59 6.89 -16.54
CA LYS A 297 0.44 7.51 -15.86
C LYS A 297 -0.77 6.59 -16.05
N ILE A 298 -1.63 6.54 -15.04
CA ILE A 298 -2.83 5.70 -15.05
C ILE A 298 -4.06 6.55 -14.75
N ASP A 299 -5.18 6.22 -15.37
CA ASP A 299 -6.47 6.82 -15.03
C ASP A 299 -7.42 5.70 -14.57
N TRP A 300 -7.55 5.58 -13.25
CA TRP A 300 -8.35 4.53 -12.61
C TRP A 300 -9.79 4.96 -12.31
N VAL A 301 -10.11 6.24 -12.49
CA VAL A 301 -11.34 6.86 -11.95
C VAL A 301 -12.29 7.38 -13.02
N SER A 302 -11.82 7.66 -14.23
CA SER A 302 -12.71 8.12 -15.30
C SER A 302 -13.59 6.99 -15.84
N GLU A 303 -14.83 7.34 -16.14
CA GLU A 303 -15.85 6.47 -16.73
C GLU A 303 -16.17 6.92 -18.17
N GLY A 304 -16.71 6.02 -19.01
CA GLY A 304 -17.24 6.38 -20.34
C GLY A 304 -16.82 5.49 -21.52
N GLY A 305 -16.16 4.36 -21.28
CA GLY A 305 -15.84 3.33 -22.27
C GLY A 305 -14.77 3.74 -23.28
N ASP A 306 -14.83 3.17 -24.49
CA ASP A 306 -13.81 3.36 -25.54
C ASP A 306 -13.81 4.76 -26.20
N ASN A 307 -14.91 5.50 -26.06
CA ASN A 307 -15.12 6.80 -26.72
C ASN A 307 -14.33 7.95 -26.06
N ILE A 308 -13.62 7.66 -24.97
CA ILE A 308 -12.85 8.66 -24.24
C ILE A 308 -11.55 8.99 -24.99
N SER A 309 -11.26 10.28 -25.09
CA SER A 309 -10.09 10.85 -25.75
C SER A 309 -9.03 11.39 -24.77
N THR A 310 -9.16 11.14 -23.46
CA THR A 310 -8.16 11.53 -22.45
C THR A 310 -6.89 10.68 -22.59
N VAL A 311 -5.75 11.26 -22.20
CA VAL A 311 -4.44 10.59 -22.14
C VAL A 311 -3.84 10.83 -20.75
N PRO A 312 -3.46 9.79 -19.99
CA PRO A 312 -3.59 8.36 -20.31
C PRO A 312 -5.06 7.94 -20.51
N TYR A 313 -5.28 6.89 -21.31
CA TYR A 313 -6.62 6.35 -21.48
C TYR A 313 -7.11 5.70 -20.18
N PRO A 314 -8.41 5.75 -19.88
CA PRO A 314 -8.93 5.22 -18.63
C PRO A 314 -9.02 3.70 -18.61
N ASP A 315 -8.63 3.13 -17.48
CA ASP A 315 -8.34 1.71 -17.29
C ASP A 315 -9.63 0.88 -17.14
N LYS A 316 -9.77 -0.21 -17.91
CA LYS A 316 -10.94 -1.12 -17.86
C LYS A 316 -10.98 -2.00 -16.62
N HIS A 317 -9.87 -2.09 -15.88
CA HIS A 317 -9.83 -2.64 -14.53
C HIS A 317 -10.09 -1.60 -13.43
N GLY A 318 -10.19 -0.32 -13.81
CA GLY A 318 -10.61 0.80 -12.98
C GLY A 318 -12.11 1.06 -13.10
N LYS A 319 -12.54 2.33 -13.02
CA LYS A 319 -13.95 2.70 -13.22
C LYS A 319 -14.41 2.68 -14.69
N ASN A 320 -13.48 2.57 -15.64
CA ASN A 320 -13.86 2.56 -17.03
C ASN A 320 -14.56 1.25 -17.39
N SER A 321 -15.84 1.31 -17.74
CA SER A 321 -16.56 0.09 -18.10
C SER A 321 -16.02 -0.51 -19.40
N ALA A 322 -15.84 -1.83 -19.41
CA ALA A 322 -15.65 -2.56 -20.64
C ALA A 322 -16.89 -2.40 -21.55
N THR A 323 -16.64 -2.36 -22.85
CA THR A 323 -17.60 -2.11 -23.93
C THR A 323 -17.92 -3.36 -24.74
N GLY A 324 -17.25 -4.48 -24.45
CA GLY A 324 -17.40 -5.79 -25.06
C GLY A 324 -17.16 -6.91 -24.03
N SER A 325 -17.29 -8.16 -24.46
CA SER A 325 -17.00 -9.33 -23.63
C SER A 325 -15.56 -9.28 -23.12
N VAL A 326 -15.40 -9.62 -21.85
CA VAL A 326 -14.10 -9.73 -21.17
C VAL A 326 -13.76 -11.18 -20.79
N HIS A 327 -14.61 -12.14 -21.19
CA HIS A 327 -14.37 -13.59 -21.09
C HIS A 327 -13.80 -14.01 -19.73
N LEU A 328 -14.52 -13.71 -18.66
CA LEU A 328 -14.06 -13.90 -17.30
C LEU A 328 -14.18 -15.36 -16.84
N ARG A 329 -13.35 -15.71 -15.85
CA ARG A 329 -13.44 -16.91 -15.01
C ARG A 329 -14.12 -16.58 -13.68
N GLU A 330 -14.50 -17.61 -12.95
CA GLU A 330 -14.98 -17.44 -11.58
C GLU A 330 -13.91 -16.82 -10.66
N PRO A 331 -14.30 -16.01 -9.66
CA PRO A 331 -15.68 -15.68 -9.26
C PRO A 331 -16.32 -14.55 -10.08
N TYR A 332 -15.57 -13.96 -11.00
CA TYR A 332 -16.03 -12.80 -11.77
C TYR A 332 -17.10 -13.19 -12.78
N GLN A 333 -16.99 -14.38 -13.39
CA GLN A 333 -17.95 -14.85 -14.38
C GLN A 333 -19.39 -14.94 -13.82
N SER A 334 -19.55 -15.52 -12.62
CA SER A 334 -20.85 -15.66 -11.96
C SER A 334 -20.87 -14.85 -10.67
N SER A 335 -20.41 -13.58 -10.75
CA SER A 335 -20.31 -12.73 -9.55
C SER A 335 -21.65 -12.64 -8.84
N SER A 336 -21.62 -12.85 -7.52
CA SER A 336 -22.78 -12.71 -6.65
C SER A 336 -23.31 -11.28 -6.55
N LEU A 337 -22.58 -10.31 -7.12
CA LEU A 337 -23.01 -8.91 -7.25
C LEU A 337 -23.83 -8.67 -8.53
N GLY A 338 -24.02 -9.68 -9.39
CA GLY A 338 -24.75 -9.55 -10.65
C GLY A 338 -24.00 -8.74 -11.72
N ILE A 339 -22.69 -8.53 -11.54
CA ILE A 339 -21.84 -7.83 -12.50
C ILE A 339 -21.49 -8.81 -13.62
N SER A 340 -21.87 -8.49 -14.85
CA SER A 340 -21.49 -9.28 -16.04
C SER A 340 -20.37 -8.63 -16.87
N ILE A 341 -20.12 -7.33 -16.64
CA ILE A 341 -19.11 -6.51 -17.32
C ILE A 341 -18.76 -5.28 -16.48
N GLY A 342 -17.51 -4.81 -16.55
CA GLY A 342 -17.08 -3.58 -15.86
C GLY A 342 -16.89 -3.77 -14.36
N PHE A 343 -16.08 -4.77 -13.99
CA PHE A 343 -15.56 -4.91 -12.64
C PHE A 343 -14.45 -3.90 -12.40
N VAL A 344 -14.38 -3.39 -11.17
CA VAL A 344 -13.17 -2.72 -10.69
C VAL A 344 -12.33 -3.70 -9.91
N THR A 345 -11.01 -3.57 -10.03
CA THR A 345 -10.03 -4.31 -9.23
C THR A 345 -9.35 -3.38 -8.22
N SER A 346 -8.89 -3.96 -7.13
CA SER A 346 -7.94 -3.32 -6.22
C SER A 346 -6.55 -3.44 -6.82
N CYS A 347 -5.68 -2.45 -6.59
CA CYS A 347 -4.29 -2.53 -7.04
C CYS A 347 -3.57 -3.76 -6.46
N THR A 348 -3.95 -4.19 -5.25
CA THR A 348 -3.38 -5.38 -4.59
C THR A 348 -3.97 -6.70 -5.08
N ASP A 349 -4.99 -6.69 -5.94
CA ASP A 349 -5.44 -7.93 -6.60
C ASP A 349 -4.35 -8.43 -7.55
N CYS A 350 -3.56 -7.50 -8.11
CA CYS A 350 -2.52 -7.80 -9.10
C CYS A 350 -1.10 -7.52 -8.62
N HIS A 351 -0.87 -6.51 -7.77
CA HIS A 351 0.47 -6.04 -7.42
C HIS A 351 0.87 -6.30 -5.96
N GLU A 352 2.14 -6.65 -5.76
CA GLU A 352 2.80 -6.68 -4.46
C GLU A 352 3.25 -5.26 -4.07
N PRO A 353 2.88 -4.75 -2.88
CA PRO A 353 3.11 -3.35 -2.52
C PRO A 353 4.57 -3.03 -2.14
N HIS A 354 5.40 -4.02 -1.79
CA HIS A 354 6.79 -3.78 -1.40
C HIS A 354 7.79 -4.22 -2.48
N GLY A 355 7.63 -5.44 -2.97
CA GLY A 355 8.47 -5.99 -4.03
C GLY A 355 7.97 -7.35 -4.51
N SER A 356 8.34 -7.70 -5.73
CA SER A 356 8.01 -8.98 -6.35
C SER A 356 9.15 -9.43 -7.27
N PRO A 357 9.27 -10.75 -7.56
CA PRO A 357 10.19 -11.27 -8.58
C PRO A 357 9.94 -10.73 -10.00
N ASN A 358 8.83 -10.01 -10.19
CA ASN A 358 8.37 -9.47 -11.46
C ASN A 358 8.72 -7.96 -11.64
N PRO A 359 9.08 -7.51 -12.86
CA PRO A 359 9.48 -6.11 -13.09
C PRO A 359 8.36 -5.08 -12.90
N TYR A 360 7.09 -5.52 -12.94
CA TYR A 360 5.90 -4.68 -12.74
C TYR A 360 5.21 -4.98 -11.41
N LEU A 361 5.94 -5.54 -10.44
CA LEU A 361 5.43 -5.86 -9.11
C LEU A 361 4.26 -6.86 -9.11
N LEU A 362 4.08 -7.66 -10.17
CA LEU A 362 2.96 -8.61 -10.23
C LEU A 362 3.06 -9.67 -9.13
N ARG A 363 1.93 -10.03 -8.54
CA ARG A 363 1.80 -11.09 -7.55
C ARG A 363 2.20 -12.44 -8.13
N THR A 364 2.66 -13.33 -7.26
CA THR A 364 2.95 -14.72 -7.61
C THR A 364 1.73 -15.62 -7.51
N GLN A 365 0.64 -15.13 -6.90
CA GLN A 365 -0.65 -15.81 -6.81
C GLN A 365 -1.77 -14.79 -7.02
N VAL A 366 -2.73 -15.13 -7.87
CA VAL A 366 -3.94 -14.33 -8.14
C VAL A 366 -5.13 -15.25 -8.29
N ASN A 367 -6.29 -14.86 -7.76
CA ASN A 367 -7.57 -15.56 -7.95
C ASN A 367 -7.51 -17.07 -7.69
N GLY A 368 -7.03 -17.45 -6.51
CA GLY A 368 -6.94 -18.83 -6.06
C GLY A 368 -5.84 -19.67 -6.71
N VAL A 369 -5.13 -19.15 -7.72
CA VAL A 369 -4.13 -19.89 -8.48
C VAL A 369 -2.71 -19.33 -8.30
N LEU A 370 -1.75 -20.25 -8.20
CA LEU A 370 -0.34 -19.90 -8.23
C LEU A 370 0.10 -19.67 -9.68
N ILE A 371 0.81 -18.57 -9.92
CA ILE A 371 1.39 -18.29 -11.21
C ILE A 371 2.76 -18.99 -11.28
N THR A 372 2.76 -20.19 -11.85
CA THR A 372 3.92 -21.09 -11.86
C THR A 372 4.90 -20.82 -13.00
N GLN A 373 4.46 -20.10 -14.04
CA GLN A 373 5.32 -19.73 -15.14
C GLN A 373 6.23 -18.59 -14.72
N SER A 374 7.45 -18.60 -15.28
CA SER A 374 8.43 -17.55 -15.04
C SER A 374 7.89 -16.21 -15.53
N LEU A 375 7.30 -15.45 -14.61
CA LEU A 375 7.06 -14.02 -14.75
C LEU A 375 8.36 -13.21 -14.55
N VAL A 376 9.51 -13.90 -14.56
CA VAL A 376 10.85 -13.34 -14.43
C VAL A 376 11.38 -13.06 -15.84
N GLY A 377 11.59 -11.78 -16.18
CA GLY A 377 12.15 -11.36 -17.47
C GLY A 377 11.31 -10.32 -18.23
N ASP A 378 11.63 -10.11 -19.51
CA ASP A 378 10.83 -9.28 -20.43
C ASP A 378 9.51 -9.99 -20.72
N ILE A 379 8.42 -9.46 -20.16
CA ILE A 379 7.12 -10.12 -20.17
C ILE A 379 6.41 -9.80 -21.48
N GLY A 380 6.65 -10.61 -22.51
CA GLY A 380 5.95 -10.47 -23.78
C GLY A 380 4.60 -11.18 -23.72
N ASN A 381 4.67 -12.50 -23.88
CA ASN A 381 3.49 -13.38 -23.93
C ASN A 381 3.25 -14.09 -22.59
N GLU A 382 4.23 -14.04 -21.70
CA GLU A 382 4.24 -14.71 -20.41
C GLU A 382 3.21 -14.08 -19.46
N ILE A 383 2.86 -12.81 -19.65
CA ILE A 383 1.83 -12.15 -18.84
C ILE A 383 0.45 -12.78 -19.04
N GLY A 384 0.20 -13.43 -20.18
CA GLY A 384 -1.06 -14.14 -20.38
C GLY A 384 -1.24 -15.29 -19.38
N TYR A 385 -0.15 -15.88 -18.85
CA TYR A 385 -0.23 -16.83 -17.73
C TYR A 385 -0.70 -16.20 -16.42
N PHE A 386 -0.46 -14.90 -16.24
CA PHE A 386 -1.02 -14.14 -15.14
C PHE A 386 -2.49 -13.80 -15.41
N CYS A 387 -2.80 -13.28 -16.60
CA CYS A 387 -4.16 -12.86 -16.98
C CYS A 387 -5.16 -14.02 -16.95
N ARG A 388 -4.75 -15.25 -17.28
CA ARG A 388 -5.62 -16.43 -17.24
C ARG A 388 -6.07 -16.85 -15.84
N ALA A 389 -5.54 -16.23 -14.78
CA ALA A 389 -6.11 -16.37 -13.45
C ALA A 389 -7.56 -15.85 -13.41
N CYS A 390 -7.86 -14.81 -14.18
CA CYS A 390 -9.17 -14.15 -14.19
C CYS A 390 -9.87 -14.19 -15.56
N HIS A 391 -9.14 -14.35 -16.66
CA HIS A 391 -9.68 -14.42 -18.02
C HIS A 391 -9.57 -15.83 -18.61
N LYS A 392 -10.46 -16.18 -19.54
CA LYS A 392 -10.46 -17.46 -20.25
C LYS A 392 -9.52 -17.38 -21.44
N ASP A 393 -8.57 -18.31 -21.53
CA ASP A 393 -7.80 -18.56 -22.75
C ASP A 393 -8.54 -19.56 -23.66
N ASP A 394 -8.05 -19.80 -24.87
CA ASP A 394 -8.73 -20.68 -25.84
C ASP A 394 -8.84 -22.13 -25.32
N ALA A 395 -7.88 -22.59 -24.51
CA ALA A 395 -7.96 -23.87 -23.82
C ALA A 395 -9.15 -23.94 -22.86
N THR A 396 -9.44 -22.85 -22.14
CA THR A 396 -10.62 -22.78 -21.26
C THR A 396 -11.93 -22.82 -22.05
N PHE A 397 -11.93 -22.36 -23.30
CA PHE A 397 -13.08 -22.51 -24.20
C PHE A 397 -13.17 -23.87 -24.90
N GLY A 398 -12.13 -24.71 -24.83
CA GLY A 398 -12.09 -26.01 -25.47
C GLY A 398 -11.74 -25.98 -26.96
N TYR A 399 -11.24 -24.87 -27.48
CA TYR A 399 -10.77 -24.78 -28.88
C TYR A 399 -9.39 -25.42 -29.09
N THR A 400 -8.60 -25.53 -28.03
CA THR A 400 -7.28 -26.16 -28.03
C THR A 400 -6.99 -26.82 -26.68
N THR A 401 -5.92 -27.62 -26.63
CA THR A 401 -5.35 -28.13 -25.37
C THR A 401 -4.16 -27.30 -24.89
N GLU A 402 -3.65 -26.41 -25.73
CA GLU A 402 -2.54 -25.52 -25.42
C GLU A 402 -3.02 -24.34 -24.56
N ILE A 403 -2.40 -24.15 -23.41
CA ILE A 403 -2.71 -23.04 -22.50
C ILE A 403 -2.05 -21.73 -22.95
N ASN A 404 -2.58 -20.60 -22.49
CA ASN A 404 -2.05 -19.27 -22.82
C ASN A 404 -2.09 -18.95 -24.33
N THR A 405 -3.11 -19.45 -25.02
CA THR A 405 -3.45 -19.03 -26.38
C THR A 405 -4.71 -18.17 -26.34
N TRP A 406 -4.75 -17.16 -27.20
CA TRP A 406 -5.77 -16.10 -27.14
C TRP A 406 -6.35 -15.80 -28.52
N GLU A 407 -6.25 -16.72 -29.47
CA GLU A 407 -6.71 -16.52 -30.84
C GLU A 407 -8.21 -16.28 -30.89
N TYR A 408 -8.98 -17.10 -30.16
CA TYR A 408 -10.44 -17.02 -30.17
C TYR A 408 -10.94 -15.63 -29.76
N ILE A 409 -10.42 -15.08 -28.67
CA ILE A 409 -10.87 -13.77 -28.16
C ILE A 409 -10.47 -12.63 -29.10
N HIS A 410 -9.35 -12.76 -29.81
CA HIS A 410 -8.86 -11.69 -30.67
C HIS A 410 -9.44 -11.74 -32.09
N HIS A 411 -9.91 -12.91 -32.54
CA HIS A 411 -10.33 -13.14 -33.94
C HIS A 411 -11.73 -13.73 -34.13
N ASP A 412 -12.19 -14.59 -33.23
CA ASP A 412 -13.35 -15.47 -33.48
C ASP A 412 -14.53 -15.23 -32.54
N SER A 413 -14.31 -14.55 -31.41
CA SER A 413 -15.40 -14.20 -30.50
C SER A 413 -16.38 -13.25 -31.21
N PRO A 414 -17.68 -13.27 -30.85
CA PRO A 414 -18.66 -12.38 -31.47
C PRO A 414 -18.31 -10.88 -31.40
N ASP A 415 -17.48 -10.51 -30.43
CA ASP A 415 -16.99 -9.16 -30.19
C ASP A 415 -15.50 -8.97 -30.48
N ALA A 416 -14.87 -9.93 -31.17
CA ALA A 416 -13.45 -9.94 -31.50
C ALA A 416 -13.01 -8.61 -32.12
N PRO A 417 -11.93 -7.99 -31.62
CA PRO A 417 -11.49 -6.69 -32.11
C PRO A 417 -10.86 -6.76 -33.51
N TYR A 418 -10.22 -7.87 -33.88
CA TYR A 418 -9.42 -7.94 -35.11
C TYR A 418 -9.91 -9.04 -36.04
N PRO A 419 -10.06 -8.77 -37.34
CA PRO A 419 -10.55 -9.78 -38.26
C PRO A 419 -9.48 -10.85 -38.55
N GLU A 420 -9.91 -12.09 -38.73
CA GLU A 420 -9.06 -13.26 -39.05
C GLU A 420 -8.62 -13.29 -40.52
N HIS A 421 -8.06 -12.19 -41.04
CA HIS A 421 -7.44 -12.21 -42.37
C HIS A 421 -6.24 -11.27 -42.42
N LYS A 422 -5.29 -11.58 -43.31
CA LYS A 422 -4.03 -10.83 -43.45
C LYS A 422 -3.24 -10.79 -42.13
N CYS A 423 -3.10 -11.95 -41.48
CA CYS A 423 -2.46 -12.08 -40.16
C CYS A 423 -1.01 -11.55 -40.11
N SER A 424 -0.32 -11.46 -41.25
CA SER A 424 1.05 -10.94 -41.33
C SER A 424 1.21 -9.46 -40.96
N TYR A 425 0.13 -8.68 -40.94
CA TYR A 425 0.20 -7.27 -40.52
C TYR A 425 0.45 -7.12 -39.01
N CYS A 426 -0.10 -8.03 -38.20
CA CYS A 426 0.05 -7.98 -36.74
C CYS A 426 1.08 -9.00 -36.23
N HIS A 427 1.18 -10.17 -36.88
CA HIS A 427 2.04 -11.27 -36.44
C HIS A 427 3.34 -11.42 -37.26
N GLY A 428 3.56 -10.58 -38.26
CA GLY A 428 4.72 -10.67 -39.15
C GLY A 428 4.67 -11.80 -40.21
N PRO A 429 5.70 -11.90 -41.06
CA PRO A 429 5.79 -12.94 -42.09
C PRO A 429 6.01 -14.32 -41.45
N GLY A 430 5.40 -15.38 -42.00
CA GLY A 430 5.54 -16.74 -41.45
C GLY A 430 4.45 -17.72 -41.91
N GLY A 431 4.66 -19.01 -41.64
CA GLY A 431 3.83 -20.15 -42.08
C GLY A 431 2.40 -20.20 -41.52
N PRO A 432 1.73 -21.37 -41.55
CA PRO A 432 0.29 -21.49 -41.28
C PRO A 432 -0.10 -21.11 -39.85
N ARG A 433 0.80 -21.24 -38.88
CA ARG A 433 0.59 -20.79 -37.49
C ARG A 433 1.42 -19.55 -37.21
N LYS A 434 0.74 -18.45 -36.86
CA LYS A 434 1.38 -17.15 -36.61
C LYS A 434 1.92 -17.07 -35.18
N PRO A 435 3.07 -16.42 -34.94
CA PRO A 435 3.59 -16.24 -33.60
C PRO A 435 2.66 -15.32 -32.77
N PRO A 436 2.48 -15.57 -31.47
CA PRO A 436 1.69 -14.71 -30.61
C PRO A 436 2.32 -13.31 -30.46
N ILE A 437 1.45 -12.31 -30.34
CA ILE A 437 1.86 -10.90 -30.18
C ILE A 437 2.05 -10.61 -28.70
N PRO A 438 3.17 -9.95 -28.31
CA PRO A 438 3.38 -9.54 -26.93
C PRO A 438 2.16 -8.83 -26.35
N CYS A 439 1.59 -9.36 -25.27
CA CYS A 439 0.35 -8.86 -24.68
C CYS A 439 0.51 -7.39 -24.27
N LEU A 440 1.69 -7.01 -23.76
CA LEU A 440 2.01 -5.65 -23.35
C LEU A 440 2.06 -4.63 -24.50
N ASN A 441 1.89 -5.05 -25.76
CA ASN A 441 1.62 -4.09 -26.83
C ASN A 441 0.30 -3.35 -26.59
N CYS A 442 -0.71 -4.04 -26.05
CA CYS A 442 -2.03 -3.46 -25.73
C CYS A 442 -2.43 -3.52 -24.24
N HIS A 443 -2.15 -4.63 -23.55
CA HIS A 443 -2.63 -4.89 -22.19
C HIS A 443 -1.70 -4.31 -21.13
N LYS A 444 -1.67 -2.97 -21.06
CA LYS A 444 -0.97 -2.20 -20.02
C LYS A 444 -1.74 -0.92 -19.77
N HIS A 445 -1.62 -0.36 -18.57
CA HIS A 445 -2.32 0.85 -18.19
C HIS A 445 -2.21 1.98 -19.23
N GLY A 446 -3.33 2.66 -19.45
CA GLY A 446 -3.39 3.83 -20.33
C GLY A 446 -3.20 3.53 -21.82
N SER A 447 -3.49 2.32 -22.28
CA SER A 447 -3.20 1.90 -23.66
C SER A 447 -4.43 1.61 -24.51
N LYS A 448 -4.30 1.96 -25.79
CA LYS A 448 -5.15 1.54 -26.91
C LYS A 448 -4.37 0.63 -27.84
N ASP A 449 -5.05 0.11 -28.84
CA ASP A 449 -4.48 -0.67 -29.94
C ASP A 449 -3.73 0.13 -31.00
N ASN A 450 -3.14 1.25 -30.61
CA ASN A 450 -2.33 2.08 -31.52
C ASN A 450 -1.08 1.34 -32.06
N TRP A 451 -0.68 0.24 -31.44
CA TRP A 451 0.38 -0.64 -31.96
C TRP A 451 -0.08 -1.43 -33.18
N ALA A 452 -1.38 -1.71 -33.31
CA ALA A 452 -1.95 -2.40 -34.44
C ALA A 452 -1.91 -1.46 -35.66
N PRO A 453 -1.48 -1.90 -36.86
CA PRO A 453 -1.24 -1.01 -38.01
C PRO A 453 -2.53 -0.36 -38.58
N ILE A 454 -2.97 -0.78 -39.77
CA ILE A 454 -4.21 -0.31 -40.38
C ILE A 454 -5.47 -0.92 -39.73
N TYR A 455 -5.28 -1.84 -38.78
CA TYR A 455 -6.33 -2.60 -38.09
C TYR A 455 -6.64 -2.10 -36.68
N LYS A 456 -6.07 -0.97 -36.25
CA LYS A 456 -6.49 -0.34 -35.00
C LYS A 456 -8.00 -0.08 -35.03
N THR A 457 -8.66 -0.53 -33.99
CA THR A 457 -10.10 -0.37 -33.72
C THR A 457 -10.39 0.92 -32.98
N GLY A 458 -9.38 1.50 -32.30
CA GLY A 458 -9.58 2.64 -31.40
C GLY A 458 -10.10 2.23 -30.01
N ARG A 459 -10.29 0.94 -29.76
CA ARG A 459 -10.67 0.40 -28.44
C ARG A 459 -9.57 0.62 -27.42
N ILE A 460 -9.98 0.92 -26.19
CA ILE A 460 -9.10 0.86 -25.04
C ILE A 460 -8.85 -0.61 -24.73
N CYS A 461 -7.59 -1.00 -24.57
CA CYS A 461 -7.21 -2.41 -24.45
C CYS A 461 -7.07 -2.89 -23.02
N PHE A 462 -6.89 -1.98 -22.07
CA PHE A 462 -6.60 -2.30 -20.69
C PHE A 462 -7.36 -1.40 -19.74
#